data_AF-A0A3N5SWI9-F1
#
_entry.id   AF-A0A3N5SWI9-F1
#
_cell.length_a   1.000
_cell.length_b   1.000
_cell.length_c   1.000
_cell.angle_alpha   90.00
_cell.angle_beta   90.00
_cell.angle_gamma   90.00
#
_symmetry.space_group_name_H-M   'P 1'
#
loop_
_entity.id
_entity.type
_entity.pdbx_description
1 polymer ?
#
loop_
_entity_poly.entity_id
_entity_poly.type
_entity_poly.pdbx_seq_one_letter_code
_entity_poly.pdbx_strand_id
1 'polypeptide(L)'
;MNSLKNSFQNLLYYPSAILGMLVVFLLVFTAIYAMIKIPYRDAIRLWRGGEEVWYQNPKFAPPAWINFFSSKKYAESFAVRTSDGTMTKEVTPGAEGTSTMSSSYTFDFSYDYYPQELILYLSSTYEEKQPFISVEWLTPDGRKIRIVNLAVSQKQTYRFSQDQKLKTKLRTDDVIPALFSDPETGRLIKGTYQLLITGAAFEPDSDINVEFVSHGQVYGL
;
A
#
# COMPACT_ATOMS: atom_id res chain seq x y z
N MET A 1 -29.92 -48.67 -17.20
CA MET A 1 -28.67 -48.29 -16.48
C MET A 1 -27.38 -48.71 -17.18
N ASN A 2 -27.36 -49.79 -18.01
CA ASN A 2 -26.10 -50.25 -18.64
C ASN A 2 -25.64 -49.40 -19.84
N SER A 3 -26.55 -48.76 -20.60
CA SER A 3 -26.13 -47.94 -21.75
C SER A 3 -25.39 -46.66 -21.33
N LEU A 4 -25.85 -45.97 -20.27
CA LEU A 4 -25.17 -44.79 -19.73
C LEU A 4 -23.76 -45.10 -19.23
N LYS A 5 -23.60 -46.24 -18.55
CA LYS A 5 -22.30 -46.69 -18.04
C LYS A 5 -21.32 -47.02 -19.17
N ASN A 6 -21.80 -47.69 -20.22
CA ASN A 6 -20.99 -48.04 -21.38
C ASN A 6 -20.62 -46.80 -22.21
N SER A 7 -21.52 -45.82 -22.36
CA SER A 7 -21.21 -44.55 -23.02
C SER A 7 -20.14 -43.74 -22.27
N PHE A 8 -20.18 -43.74 -20.93
CA PHE A 8 -19.16 -43.10 -20.11
C PHE A 8 -17.79 -43.78 -20.24
N GLN A 9 -17.75 -45.11 -20.26
CA GLN A 9 -16.52 -45.88 -20.49
C GLN A 9 -15.93 -45.61 -21.88
N ASN A 10 -16.77 -45.52 -22.93
CA ASN A 10 -16.33 -45.20 -24.28
C ASN A 10 -15.76 -43.78 -24.41
N LEU A 11 -16.24 -42.81 -23.62
CA LEU A 11 -15.65 -41.46 -23.57
C LEU A 11 -14.23 -41.47 -23.01
N LEU A 12 -13.95 -42.32 -22.03
CA LEU A 12 -12.63 -42.45 -21.40
C LEU A 12 -11.60 -43.18 -22.28
N TYR A 13 -12.02 -43.78 -23.41
CA TYR A 13 -11.10 -44.38 -24.37
C TYR A 13 -10.41 -43.37 -25.29
N TYR A 14 -10.97 -42.16 -25.43
CA TYR A 14 -10.43 -41.12 -26.31
C TYR A 14 -9.64 -40.08 -25.49
N PRO A 15 -8.31 -39.97 -25.66
CA PRO A 15 -7.48 -39.02 -24.91
C PRO A 15 -7.94 -37.56 -25.06
N SER A 16 -8.45 -37.19 -26.23
CA SER A 16 -9.02 -35.86 -26.50
C SER A 16 -10.30 -35.59 -25.71
N ALA A 17 -11.16 -36.60 -25.52
CA ALA A 17 -12.38 -36.48 -24.73
C ALA A 17 -12.06 -36.33 -23.23
N ILE A 18 -11.04 -37.03 -22.73
CA ILE A 18 -10.54 -36.85 -21.36
C ILE A 18 -10.02 -35.43 -21.16
N LEU A 19 -9.18 -34.92 -22.06
CA LEU A 19 -8.66 -33.55 -22.00
C LEU A 19 -9.80 -32.51 -22.03
N GLY A 20 -10.78 -32.69 -22.92
CA GLY A 20 -11.96 -31.83 -22.97
C GLY A 20 -12.76 -31.86 -21.67
N MET A 21 -12.98 -33.06 -21.10
CA MET A 21 -13.68 -33.21 -19.82
C MET A 21 -12.91 -32.57 -18.66
N LEU A 22 -11.59 -32.67 -18.64
CA LEU A 22 -10.74 -32.01 -17.65
C LEU A 22 -10.85 -30.49 -17.74
N VAL A 23 -10.80 -29.92 -18.94
CA VAL A 23 -10.97 -28.47 -19.14
C VAL A 23 -12.35 -28.01 -18.68
N VAL A 24 -13.42 -28.73 -19.08
CA VAL A 24 -14.78 -28.42 -18.65
C VAL A 24 -14.91 -28.51 -17.13
N PHE A 25 -14.36 -29.55 -16.52
CA PHE A 25 -14.34 -29.70 -15.06
C PHE A 25 -13.61 -28.54 -14.39
N LEU A 26 -12.45 -28.12 -14.92
CA LEU A 26 -11.67 -26.99 -14.37
C LEU A 26 -12.46 -25.68 -14.49
N LEU A 27 -13.14 -25.44 -15.61
CA LEU A 27 -14.01 -24.27 -15.80
C LEU A 27 -15.20 -24.27 -14.82
N VAL A 28 -15.89 -25.39 -14.68
CA VAL A 28 -17.01 -25.54 -13.73
C VAL A 28 -16.52 -25.36 -12.30
N PHE A 29 -15.41 -25.99 -11.94
CA PHE A 29 -14.79 -25.84 -10.63
C PHE A 29 -14.42 -24.38 -10.35
N THR A 30 -13.80 -23.69 -11.31
CA THR A 30 -13.42 -22.27 -11.17
C THR A 30 -14.65 -21.38 -11.02
N ALA A 31 -15.74 -21.65 -11.76
CA ALA A 31 -16.98 -20.90 -11.64
C ALA A 31 -17.63 -21.07 -10.26
N ILE A 32 -17.70 -22.30 -9.75
CA ILE A 32 -18.23 -22.59 -8.41
C ILE A 32 -17.33 -21.94 -7.35
N TYR A 33 -16.01 -22.10 -7.48
CA TYR A 33 -15.03 -21.51 -6.58
C TYR A 33 -15.14 -19.99 -6.53
N ALA A 34 -15.25 -19.33 -7.69
CA ALA A 34 -15.41 -17.89 -7.78
C ALA A 34 -16.69 -17.40 -7.08
N MET A 35 -17.81 -18.09 -7.26
CA MET A 35 -19.09 -17.78 -6.60
C MET A 35 -19.03 -17.92 -5.06
N ILE A 36 -18.29 -18.93 -4.56
CA ILE A 36 -18.09 -19.12 -3.12
C ILE A 36 -17.12 -18.07 -2.57
N LYS A 37 -16.04 -17.78 -3.29
CA LYS A 37 -14.96 -16.92 -2.82
C LYS A 37 -15.28 -15.43 -2.90
N ILE A 38 -16.08 -15.02 -3.88
CA ILE A 38 -16.49 -13.63 -4.10
C ILE A 38 -18.03 -13.56 -4.10
N PRO A 39 -18.66 -13.44 -2.92
CA PRO A 39 -20.11 -13.29 -2.82
C PRO A 39 -20.61 -12.08 -3.61
N TYR A 40 -21.86 -12.13 -4.06
CA TYR A 40 -22.43 -11.11 -4.95
C TYR A 40 -22.28 -9.66 -4.44
N ARG A 41 -22.40 -9.43 -3.13
CA ARG A 41 -22.18 -8.10 -2.53
C ARG A 41 -20.75 -7.61 -2.68
N ASP A 42 -19.77 -8.49 -2.46
CA ASP A 42 -18.36 -8.16 -2.60
C ASP A 42 -17.99 -8.00 -4.07
N ALA A 43 -18.60 -8.78 -4.97
CA ALA A 43 -18.48 -8.60 -6.42
C ALA A 43 -18.94 -7.20 -6.85
N ILE A 44 -20.11 -6.74 -6.38
CA ILE A 44 -20.59 -5.37 -6.66
C ILE A 44 -19.62 -4.32 -6.10
N ARG A 45 -19.13 -4.50 -4.87
CA ARG A 45 -18.19 -3.55 -4.24
C ARG A 45 -16.88 -3.44 -5.01
N LEU A 46 -16.28 -4.58 -5.36
CA LEU A 46 -15.02 -4.66 -6.11
C LEU A 46 -15.19 -4.12 -7.54
N TRP A 47 -16.30 -4.45 -8.20
CA TRP A 47 -16.63 -4.01 -9.57
C TRP A 47 -16.87 -2.51 -9.66
N ARG A 48 -17.62 -1.94 -8.69
CA ARG A 48 -17.81 -0.48 -8.61
C ARG A 48 -16.50 0.26 -8.46
N GLY A 49 -15.45 -0.42 -8.01
CA GLY A 49 -14.10 0.10 -7.98
C GLY A 49 -14.00 1.42 -7.23
N GLY A 50 -14.83 1.58 -6.18
CA GLY A 50 -14.85 2.79 -5.38
C GLY A 50 -13.45 3.14 -4.91
N GLU A 51 -13.14 4.43 -4.78
CA GLU A 51 -11.80 4.88 -4.42
C GLU A 51 -11.33 4.22 -3.12
N GLU A 52 -12.24 3.99 -2.17
CA GLU A 52 -12.05 3.22 -0.94
C GLU A 52 -11.55 1.76 -1.09
N VAL A 53 -11.68 1.15 -2.27
CA VAL A 53 -11.30 -0.25 -2.55
C VAL A 53 -9.91 -0.35 -3.18
N TRP A 54 -9.57 0.59 -4.06
CA TRP A 54 -8.34 0.54 -4.87
C TRP A 54 -7.42 1.75 -4.69
N TYR A 55 -7.63 2.59 -3.67
CA TYR A 55 -6.83 3.79 -3.43
C TYR A 55 -5.32 3.51 -3.26
N GLN A 56 -4.98 2.32 -2.76
CA GLN A 56 -3.59 1.91 -2.58
C GLN A 56 -2.89 1.66 -3.91
N ASN A 57 -3.65 1.35 -4.96
CA ASN A 57 -3.09 1.01 -6.26
C ASN A 57 -2.91 2.29 -7.09
N PRO A 58 -1.72 2.51 -7.67
CA PRO A 58 -1.54 3.58 -8.65
C PRO A 58 -2.47 3.35 -9.86
N LYS A 59 -3.12 4.43 -10.34
CA LYS A 59 -4.11 4.34 -11.42
C LYS A 59 -3.52 3.91 -12.78
N PHE A 60 -2.24 4.20 -13.03
CA PHE A 60 -1.60 4.02 -14.34
C PHE A 60 -0.26 3.28 -14.27
N ALA A 61 -0.02 2.46 -13.23
CA ALA A 61 1.20 1.67 -13.16
C ALA A 61 1.02 0.31 -13.83
N PRO A 62 1.93 -0.10 -14.74
CA PRO A 62 1.94 -1.46 -15.26
C PRO A 62 2.42 -2.49 -14.21
N PRO A 63 2.36 -3.80 -14.53
CA PRO A 63 2.72 -4.85 -13.58
C PRO A 63 4.19 -4.83 -13.13
N ALA A 64 4.47 -5.19 -11.86
CA ALA A 64 5.84 -5.22 -11.32
C ALA A 64 6.76 -6.24 -12.00
N TRP A 65 6.21 -7.32 -12.58
CA TRP A 65 7.01 -8.30 -13.31
C TRP A 65 7.76 -7.72 -14.51
N ILE A 66 7.40 -6.51 -15.00
CA ILE A 66 8.18 -5.80 -16.03
C ILE A 66 9.62 -5.54 -15.56
N ASN A 67 9.84 -5.35 -14.25
CA ASN A 67 11.18 -5.22 -13.69
C ASN A 67 12.06 -6.45 -13.97
N PHE A 68 11.50 -7.65 -14.17
CA PHE A 68 12.30 -8.85 -14.51
C PHE A 68 12.91 -8.80 -15.92
N PHE A 69 12.30 -8.05 -16.84
CA PHE A 69 12.71 -7.97 -18.24
C PHE A 69 13.36 -6.63 -18.60
N SER A 70 13.21 -5.62 -17.74
CA SER A 70 13.77 -4.29 -17.95
C SER A 70 15.20 -4.19 -17.42
N SER A 71 16.08 -3.54 -18.20
CA SER A 71 17.43 -3.17 -17.78
C SER A 71 17.43 -2.08 -16.70
N LYS A 72 16.37 -1.28 -16.64
CA LYS A 72 16.11 -0.29 -15.58
C LYS A 72 15.03 -0.79 -14.63
N LYS A 73 15.18 -0.48 -13.34
CA LYS A 73 14.23 -0.87 -12.29
C LYS A 73 13.29 0.29 -11.98
N TYR A 74 12.00 0.07 -12.19
CA TYR A 74 10.93 1.00 -11.86
C TYR A 74 10.53 0.81 -10.40
N ALA A 75 10.26 1.90 -9.67
CA ALA A 75 9.80 1.83 -8.30
C ALA A 75 8.52 1.00 -8.18
N GLU A 76 8.52 0.03 -7.27
CA GLU A 76 7.37 -0.81 -7.00
C GLU A 76 6.47 -0.13 -5.97
N SER A 77 5.15 -0.21 -6.19
CA SER A 77 4.19 0.34 -5.25
C SER A 77 4.01 -0.60 -4.08
N PHE A 78 3.89 -0.03 -2.88
CA PHE A 78 3.62 -0.78 -1.66
C PHE A 78 2.78 0.04 -0.70
N ALA A 79 2.13 -0.64 0.23
CA ALA A 79 1.37 -0.02 1.30
C ALA A 79 1.59 -0.78 2.60
N VAL A 80 1.72 -0.03 3.69
CA VAL A 80 1.90 -0.55 5.04
C VAL A 80 1.06 0.22 6.04
N ARG A 81 0.62 -0.45 7.10
CA ARG A 81 -0.30 0.08 8.09
C ARG A 81 0.12 -0.29 9.50
N THR A 82 -0.22 0.57 10.45
CA THR A 82 -0.12 0.22 11.88
C THR A 82 -1.17 -0.81 12.30
N SER A 83 -2.31 -0.88 11.60
CA SER A 83 -3.45 -1.71 11.98
C SER A 83 -3.30 -3.19 11.63
N ASP A 84 -2.48 -3.54 10.64
CA ASP A 84 -2.19 -4.93 10.23
C ASP A 84 -0.80 -5.41 10.68
N GLY A 85 -0.03 -4.54 11.36
CA GLY A 85 1.30 -4.83 11.88
C GLY A 85 2.44 -4.78 10.85
N THR A 86 2.16 -4.40 9.59
CA THR A 86 3.21 -4.22 8.57
C THR A 86 4.08 -2.99 8.82
N MET A 87 3.60 -2.04 9.60
CA MET A 87 4.37 -0.93 10.16
C MET A 87 4.44 -1.05 11.69
N THR A 88 5.63 -0.83 12.25
CA THR A 88 5.82 -0.86 13.71
C THR A 88 5.02 0.26 14.36
N LYS A 89 4.41 -0.03 15.52
CA LYS A 89 3.71 0.94 16.35
C LYS A 89 3.92 0.56 17.81
N GLU A 90 4.52 1.48 18.55
CA GLU A 90 4.71 1.39 20.00
C GLU A 90 3.92 2.51 20.66
N VAL A 91 3.08 2.16 21.62
CA VAL A 91 2.29 3.13 22.39
C VAL A 91 2.81 3.14 23.81
N THR A 92 3.27 4.30 24.25
CA THR A 92 3.71 4.54 25.63
C THR A 92 2.66 5.36 26.36
N PRO A 93 1.96 4.77 27.35
CA PRO A 93 1.02 5.50 28.18
C PRO A 93 1.71 6.63 28.96
N GLY A 94 1.07 7.80 28.99
CA GLY A 94 1.48 8.96 29.76
C GLY A 94 0.62 9.15 31.01
N ALA A 95 0.84 10.27 31.70
CA ALA A 95 0.01 10.68 32.83
C ALA A 95 -1.36 11.19 32.34
N GLU A 96 -2.37 11.13 33.22
CA GLU A 96 -3.68 11.78 33.01
C GLU A 96 -4.40 11.38 31.71
N GLY A 97 -4.23 10.12 31.27
CA GLY A 97 -4.89 9.60 30.07
C GLY A 97 -4.24 10.05 28.76
N THR A 98 -3.08 10.72 28.81
CA THR A 98 -2.29 10.99 27.60
C THR A 98 -1.56 9.74 27.14
N SER A 99 -1.24 9.65 25.86
CA SER A 99 -0.36 8.60 25.34
C SER A 99 0.53 9.15 24.23
N THR A 100 1.71 8.55 24.09
CA THR A 100 2.61 8.84 22.98
C THR A 100 2.73 7.62 22.10
N MET A 101 2.75 7.83 20.79
CA MET A 101 2.89 6.78 19.79
C MET A 101 4.21 6.99 19.06
N SER A 102 4.98 5.93 18.87
CA SER A 102 6.12 5.90 17.95
C SER A 102 5.86 4.82 16.92
N SER A 103 5.77 5.20 15.65
CA SER A 103 5.62 4.28 14.54
C SER A 103 6.75 4.46 13.55
N SER A 104 7.27 3.36 13.04
CA SER A 104 8.35 3.39 12.06
C SER A 104 8.17 2.34 10.97
N TYR A 105 8.55 2.72 9.75
CA TYR A 105 8.63 1.80 8.63
C TYR A 105 9.94 2.01 7.89
N THR A 106 10.64 0.91 7.61
CA THR A 106 11.94 0.90 6.94
C THR A 106 11.80 0.11 5.65
N PHE A 107 12.33 0.65 4.55
CA PHE A 107 12.30 -0.03 3.26
C PHE A 107 13.54 0.30 2.43
N ASP A 108 13.92 -0.64 1.55
CA ASP A 108 15.05 -0.49 0.66
C ASP A 108 14.60 0.03 -0.71
N PHE A 109 15.21 1.13 -1.13
CA PHE A 109 14.97 1.75 -2.41
C PHE A 109 16.16 1.49 -3.35
N SER A 110 16.00 0.51 -4.25
CA SER A 110 17.05 0.07 -5.19
C SER A 110 16.75 0.44 -6.66
N TYR A 111 15.70 1.24 -6.89
CA TYR A 111 15.15 1.55 -8.21
C TYR A 111 15.86 2.70 -8.92
N ASP A 112 15.72 2.78 -10.25
CA ASP A 112 16.29 3.82 -11.10
C ASP A 112 15.33 5.00 -11.36
N TYR A 113 14.07 4.83 -10.99
CA TYR A 113 13.02 5.83 -11.12
C TYR A 113 12.41 6.11 -9.75
N TYR A 114 12.16 7.39 -9.45
CA TYR A 114 11.43 7.83 -8.26
C TYR A 114 10.03 7.21 -8.21
N PRO A 115 9.39 7.03 -7.04
CA PRO A 115 7.96 6.76 -6.99
C PRO A 115 7.15 7.92 -7.63
N GLN A 116 5.89 7.68 -7.96
CA GLN A 116 4.95 8.68 -8.47
C GLN A 116 4.39 9.57 -7.37
N GLU A 117 4.11 9.01 -6.19
CA GLU A 117 3.53 9.73 -5.05
C GLU A 117 3.81 9.01 -3.73
N LEU A 118 3.86 9.78 -2.64
CA LEU A 118 3.88 9.29 -1.28
C LEU A 118 2.66 9.83 -0.52
N ILE A 119 1.90 8.93 0.11
CA ILE A 119 0.62 9.26 0.74
C ILE A 119 0.58 8.70 2.16
N LEU A 120 0.09 9.51 3.09
CA LEU A 120 -0.33 9.06 4.41
C LEU A 120 -1.84 9.11 4.52
N TYR A 121 -2.45 7.97 4.78
CA TYR A 121 -3.83 7.86 5.21
C TYR A 121 -3.83 7.75 6.73
N LEU A 122 -4.36 8.79 7.36
CA LEU A 122 -4.39 8.94 8.80
C LEU A 122 -5.83 8.77 9.27
N SER A 123 -6.00 8.01 10.34
CA SER A 123 -7.25 7.97 11.07
C SER A 123 -6.99 8.03 12.55
N SER A 124 -7.91 8.63 13.28
CA SER A 124 -7.78 8.75 14.73
C SER A 124 -9.12 8.60 15.42
N THR A 125 -9.08 8.02 16.61
CA THR A 125 -10.22 7.93 17.53
C THR A 125 -9.99 8.95 18.63
N TYR A 126 -10.98 9.83 18.87
CA TYR A 126 -11.02 10.79 19.97
C TYR A 126 -12.45 11.36 20.09
N GLU A 127 -12.85 11.76 21.29
CA GLU A 127 -14.08 12.47 21.65
C GLU A 127 -13.91 13.98 21.45
N GLU A 128 -12.95 14.62 22.15
CA GLU A 128 -12.81 16.08 22.14
C GLU A 128 -11.40 16.53 21.76
N LYS A 129 -10.37 15.87 22.30
CA LYS A 129 -8.98 16.33 22.18
C LYS A 129 -8.28 15.67 21.00
N GLN A 130 -8.22 16.42 19.91
CA GLN A 130 -7.59 15.99 18.67
C GLN A 130 -6.10 15.61 18.85
N PRO A 131 -5.68 14.40 18.46
CA PRO A 131 -4.29 13.98 18.57
C PRO A 131 -3.40 14.70 17.55
N PHE A 132 -2.10 14.69 17.81
CA PHE A 132 -1.09 15.35 16.97
C PHE A 132 -0.03 14.37 16.50
N ILE A 133 0.46 14.52 15.26
CA ILE A 133 1.60 13.76 14.76
C ILE A 133 2.71 14.66 14.20
N SER A 134 3.92 14.14 14.28
CA SER A 134 5.10 14.62 13.57
C SER A 134 5.64 13.49 12.69
N VAL A 135 5.86 13.79 11.42
CA VAL A 135 6.36 12.85 10.42
C VAL A 135 7.74 13.29 9.97
N GLU A 136 8.70 12.37 10.04
CA GLU A 136 10.08 12.57 9.61
C GLU A 136 10.49 11.49 8.60
N TRP A 137 11.29 11.89 7.62
CA TRP A 137 11.82 11.08 6.55
C TRP A 137 13.33 11.01 6.68
N LEU A 138 13.85 9.80 6.90
CA LEU A 138 15.27 9.53 7.03
C LEU A 138 15.77 8.95 5.72
N THR A 139 16.79 9.57 5.18
CA THR A 139 17.40 9.19 3.90
C THR A 139 18.64 8.32 4.13
N PRO A 140 19.08 7.53 3.12
CA PRO A 140 20.25 6.66 3.24
C PRO A 140 21.57 7.40 3.52
N ASP A 141 21.65 8.66 3.11
CA ASP A 141 22.78 9.58 3.37
C ASP A 141 22.70 10.28 4.74
N GLY A 142 21.74 9.91 5.59
CA GLY A 142 21.65 10.32 7.00
C GLY A 142 20.90 11.64 7.24
N ARG A 143 20.30 12.26 6.21
CA ARG A 143 19.47 13.45 6.40
C ARG A 143 18.17 13.09 7.10
N LYS A 144 17.71 13.99 7.96
CA LYS A 144 16.39 13.92 8.60
C LYS A 144 15.52 15.06 8.08
N ILE A 145 14.51 14.72 7.28
CA ILE A 145 13.63 15.68 6.65
C ILE A 145 12.28 15.63 7.37
N ARG A 146 11.93 16.69 8.09
CA ARG A 146 10.59 16.81 8.67
C ARG A 146 9.58 17.04 7.55
N ILE A 147 8.69 16.08 7.35
CA ILE A 147 7.65 16.13 6.33
C ILE A 147 6.54 17.07 6.78
N VAL A 148 5.86 16.71 7.87
CA VAL A 148 4.72 17.48 8.37
C VAL A 148 4.53 17.34 9.87
N ASN A 149 3.97 18.37 10.47
CA ASN A 149 3.46 18.38 11.85
C ASN A 149 2.01 18.84 11.77
N LEU A 150 1.06 17.99 12.17
CA LEU A 150 -0.36 18.30 12.06
C LEU A 150 -1.19 17.63 13.17
N ALA A 151 -2.32 18.24 13.49
CA ALA A 151 -3.38 17.58 14.25
C ALA A 151 -4.13 16.63 13.30
N VAL A 152 -4.35 15.39 13.75
CA VAL A 152 -4.95 14.33 12.93
C VAL A 152 -6.45 14.35 13.13
N SER A 153 -7.21 14.65 12.07
CA SER A 153 -8.67 14.51 12.09
C SER A 153 -9.06 13.04 12.05
N GLN A 154 -10.31 12.71 12.41
CA GLN A 154 -10.81 11.32 12.41
C GLN A 154 -10.48 10.52 11.14
N LYS A 155 -10.51 11.18 9.98
CA LYS A 155 -9.96 10.68 8.71
C LYS A 155 -9.28 11.83 7.98
N GLN A 156 -8.05 11.61 7.53
CA GLN A 156 -7.28 12.61 6.81
C GLN A 156 -6.32 11.94 5.84
N THR A 157 -6.23 12.50 4.62
CA THR A 157 -5.24 12.07 3.63
C THR A 157 -4.22 13.19 3.47
N TYR A 158 -2.94 12.85 3.62
CA TYR A 158 -1.83 13.76 3.39
C TYR A 158 -1.00 13.25 2.21
N ARG A 159 -0.90 14.07 1.15
CA ARG A 159 -0.13 13.76 -0.06
C ARG A 159 1.12 14.64 -0.09
N PHE A 160 2.29 14.03 -0.22
CA PHE A 160 3.56 14.74 -0.07
C PHE A 160 3.72 15.77 -1.18
N SER A 161 3.37 15.42 -2.41
CA SER A 161 3.49 16.31 -3.58
C SER A 161 2.59 17.55 -3.52
N GLN A 162 1.55 17.56 -2.67
CA GLN A 162 0.56 18.62 -2.60
C GLN A 162 0.81 19.61 -1.46
N ASP A 163 1.75 19.32 -0.56
CA ASP A 163 2.01 20.18 0.60
C ASP A 163 2.93 21.36 0.24
N GLN A 164 2.35 22.57 0.26
CA GLN A 164 3.07 23.79 -0.09
C GLN A 164 4.19 24.13 0.90
N LYS A 165 4.03 23.79 2.19
CA LYS A 165 5.06 24.04 3.20
C LYS A 165 6.27 23.13 2.96
N LEU A 166 6.06 21.89 2.54
CA LEU A 166 7.08 20.92 2.19
C LEU A 166 7.82 21.33 0.92
N LYS A 167 7.11 21.74 -0.13
CA LYS A 167 7.71 22.35 -1.34
C LYS A 167 8.63 23.52 -0.99
N THR A 168 8.14 24.43 -0.14
CA THR A 168 8.90 25.61 0.29
C THR A 168 10.14 25.21 1.11
N LYS A 169 10.01 24.22 2.01
CA LYS A 169 11.10 23.71 2.83
C LYS A 169 12.19 23.03 1.99
N LEU A 170 11.79 22.23 1.00
CA LEU A 170 12.68 21.54 0.09
C LEU A 170 13.18 22.44 -1.06
N ARG A 171 12.63 23.66 -1.19
CA ARG A 171 12.94 24.63 -2.26
C ARG A 171 12.77 24.02 -3.66
N THR A 172 11.67 23.30 -3.86
CA THR A 172 11.37 22.55 -5.08
C THR A 172 9.88 22.59 -5.39
N ASP A 173 9.53 22.51 -6.67
CA ASP A 173 8.15 22.29 -7.12
C ASP A 173 7.80 20.79 -7.16
N ASP A 174 8.82 19.93 -7.31
CA ASP A 174 8.68 18.48 -7.35
C ASP A 174 9.26 17.84 -6.08
N VAL A 175 8.36 17.50 -5.16
CA VAL A 175 8.70 16.99 -3.83
C VAL A 175 9.30 15.60 -3.91
N ILE A 176 8.79 14.74 -4.79
CA ILE A 176 9.17 13.33 -4.78
C ILE A 176 10.64 13.16 -5.18
N PRO A 177 11.13 13.67 -6.33
CA PRO A 177 12.56 13.63 -6.64
C PRO A 177 13.42 14.26 -5.56
N ALA A 178 12.99 15.36 -4.95
CA ALA A 178 13.78 16.04 -3.91
C ALA A 178 13.98 15.20 -2.63
N LEU A 179 13.03 14.31 -2.31
CA LEU A 179 13.14 13.40 -1.18
C LEU A 179 14.06 12.20 -1.44
N PHE A 180 14.24 11.83 -2.70
CA PHE A 180 15.04 10.67 -3.13
C PHE A 180 16.36 11.04 -3.79
N SER A 181 16.67 12.33 -3.93
CA SER A 181 17.88 12.80 -4.59
C SER A 181 18.83 13.48 -3.62
N ASP A 182 20.10 13.45 -3.98
CA ASP A 182 21.13 14.28 -3.40
C ASP A 182 20.88 15.76 -3.79
N PRO A 183 20.83 16.69 -2.82
CA PRO A 183 20.46 18.08 -3.08
C PRO A 183 21.56 18.86 -3.82
N GLU A 184 22.80 18.39 -3.81
CA GLU A 184 23.93 19.07 -4.46
C GLU A 184 24.13 18.57 -5.90
N THR A 185 24.01 17.26 -6.11
CA THR A 185 24.26 16.61 -7.40
C THR A 185 23.00 16.30 -8.20
N GLY A 186 21.82 16.33 -7.55
CA GLY A 186 20.54 15.95 -8.15
C GLY A 186 20.41 14.46 -8.50
N ARG A 187 21.35 13.63 -8.03
CA ARG A 187 21.38 12.20 -8.33
C ARG A 187 20.47 11.43 -7.38
N LEU A 188 19.73 10.46 -7.92
CA LEU A 188 18.93 9.53 -7.15
C LEU A 188 19.81 8.75 -6.16
N ILE A 189 19.40 8.73 -4.88
CA ILE A 189 20.06 8.01 -3.80
C ILE A 189 19.31 6.70 -3.57
N LYS A 190 20.02 5.60 -3.81
CA LYS A 190 19.56 4.25 -3.48
C LYS A 190 20.01 3.88 -2.06
N GLY A 191 19.22 3.08 -1.39
CA GLY A 191 19.52 2.56 -0.06
C GLY A 191 18.29 2.50 0.84
N THR A 192 18.53 2.42 2.13
CA THR A 192 17.48 2.23 3.13
C THR A 192 16.90 3.59 3.56
N TYR A 193 15.60 3.74 3.34
CA TYR A 193 14.83 4.88 3.82
C TYR A 193 14.00 4.47 5.03
N GLN A 194 13.75 5.41 5.92
CA GLN A 194 12.89 5.20 7.08
C GLN A 194 11.89 6.34 7.23
N LEU A 195 10.62 5.97 7.36
CA LEU A 195 9.55 6.85 7.76
C LEU A 195 9.39 6.73 9.28
N LEU A 196 9.56 7.84 9.99
CA LEU A 196 9.33 7.94 11.43
C LEU A 196 8.11 8.81 11.70
N ILE A 197 7.23 8.32 12.56
CA ILE A 197 6.01 9.02 12.95
C ILE A 197 5.92 9.00 14.46
N THR A 198 5.94 10.19 15.07
CA THR A 198 5.68 10.35 16.50
C THR A 198 4.34 11.01 16.69
N GLY A 199 3.48 10.41 17.50
CA GLY A 199 2.15 10.88 17.82
C GLY A 199 1.99 11.20 19.31
N ALA A 200 1.08 12.11 19.62
CA ALA A 200 0.60 12.38 20.97
C ALA A 200 -0.93 12.40 20.96
N ALA A 201 -1.53 11.62 21.84
CA ALA A 201 -2.95 11.61 22.14
C ALA A 201 -3.18 12.19 23.54
N PHE A 202 -4.26 12.95 23.69
CA PHE A 202 -4.44 13.85 24.85
C PHE A 202 -5.61 13.45 25.76
N GLU A 203 -6.22 12.30 25.51
CA GLU A 203 -7.35 11.75 26.27
C GLU A 203 -7.33 10.21 26.24
N PRO A 204 -7.98 9.56 27.23
CA PRO A 204 -8.09 8.10 27.26
C PRO A 204 -8.74 7.54 26.00
N ASP A 205 -8.38 6.30 25.65
CA ASP A 205 -8.89 5.57 24.48
C ASP A 205 -8.67 6.24 23.11
N SER A 206 -7.95 7.37 23.08
CA SER A 206 -7.55 7.99 21.83
C SER A 206 -6.42 7.20 21.17
N ASP A 207 -6.61 6.92 19.88
CA ASP A 207 -5.67 6.15 19.07
C ASP A 207 -5.42 6.83 17.73
N ILE A 208 -4.24 6.57 17.17
CA ILE A 208 -3.83 7.05 15.85
C ILE A 208 -3.44 5.85 15.01
N ASN A 209 -4.09 5.69 13.86
CA ASN A 209 -3.73 4.70 12.87
C ASN A 209 -3.16 5.39 11.65
N VAL A 210 -2.06 4.83 11.16
CA VAL A 210 -1.34 5.38 10.02
C VAL A 210 -1.17 4.29 8.98
N GLU A 211 -1.53 4.63 7.76
CA GLU A 211 -1.23 3.87 6.58
C GLU A 211 -0.33 4.72 5.68
N PHE A 212 0.81 4.16 5.30
CA PHE A 212 1.73 4.74 4.35
C PHE A 212 1.64 4.00 3.03
N VAL A 213 1.39 4.74 1.95
CA VAL A 213 1.30 4.22 0.59
C VAL A 213 2.34 4.93 -0.27
N SER A 214 3.23 4.14 -0.87
CA SER A 214 4.13 4.59 -1.91
C SER A 214 3.57 4.12 -3.24
N HIS A 215 3.08 5.05 -4.06
CA HIS A 215 2.70 4.77 -5.44
C HIS A 215 3.97 4.77 -6.29
N GLY A 216 4.40 3.58 -6.68
CA GLY A 216 5.46 3.36 -7.65
C GLY A 216 4.96 3.40 -9.08
N GLN A 217 5.87 3.09 -9.98
CA GLN A 217 5.72 3.11 -11.43
C GLN A 217 5.26 1.75 -11.91
N VAL A 218 5.41 0.73 -11.08
CA VAL A 218 4.87 -0.60 -11.30
C VAL A 218 4.17 -1.10 -10.05
N TYR A 219 3.25 -2.05 -10.19
CA TYR A 219 2.54 -2.66 -9.07
C TYR A 219 2.09 -4.08 -9.39
N GLY A 220 2.05 -4.93 -8.37
CA GLY A 220 1.48 -6.27 -8.46
C GLY A 220 2.39 -7.27 -9.17
N LEU A 221 2.26 -8.55 -8.77
CA LEU A 221 2.91 -9.69 -9.41
C LEU A 221 1.91 -10.39 -10.34
#